data_AF-A0AAW4PN87-F1
#
_entry.id   AF-A0AAW4PN87-F1
#
_cell.length_a   1.000
_cell.length_b   1.000
_cell.length_c   1.000
_cell.angle_alpha   90.00
_cell.angle_beta   90.00
_cell.angle_gamma   90.00
#
_symmetry.space_group_name_H-M   'P 1'
#
loop_
_entity.id
_entity.type
_entity.pdbx_description
1 polymer ?
#
loop_
_entity_poly.entity_id
_entity_poly.type
_entity_poly.pdbx_seq_one_letter_code
_entity_poly.pdbx_strand_id
1 'polypeptide(L)' 'MTYYSCEGCGQLIDLSTLDEQPRREHCPVCEETTRWTPEFTADEGVSF' A
#
# COMPACT_ATOMS: atom_id res chain seq x y z
N MET A 1 -2.04 5.73 -9.18
CA MET A 1 -2.31 4.71 -8.15
C MET A 1 -1.07 4.58 -7.26
N THR A 2 -1.22 4.84 -5.97
CA THR A 2 -0.15 4.71 -4.97
C THR A 2 -0.21 3.31 -4.36
N TYR A 3 0.84 2.53 -4.60
CA TYR A 3 0.98 1.22 -4.00
C TYR A 3 1.74 1.30 -2.69
N TYR A 4 1.34 0.46 -1.75
CA TYR A 4 1.92 0.38 -0.43
C TYR A 4 2.44 -1.01 -0.16
N SER A 5 3.63 -1.11 0.44
CA SER A 5 4.18 -2.37 0.94
C SER A 5 3.90 -2.57 2.42
N CYS A 6 3.70 -3.83 2.78
CA CYS A 6 3.69 -4.29 4.16
C CYS A 6 5.13 -4.39 4.68
N GLU A 7 5.46 -3.72 5.79
CA GLU A 7 6.80 -3.81 6.40
C GLU A 7 7.16 -5.24 6.87
N GLY A 8 6.17 -6.07 7.19
CA GLY A 8 6.40 -7.43 7.71
C GLY A 8 6.67 -8.48 6.63
N CYS A 9 5.80 -8.56 5.63
CA CYS A 9 5.85 -9.61 4.59
C CYS A 9 6.18 -9.08 3.18
N GLY A 10 6.32 -7.76 2.98
CA GLY A 10 6.60 -7.16 1.67
C GLY A 10 5.44 -7.20 0.67
N GLN A 11 4.24 -7.62 1.11
CA GLN A 11 3.04 -7.64 0.28
C GLN A 11 2.72 -6.23 -0.23
N LEU A 12 2.28 -6.11 -1.48
CA LEU A 12 1.90 -4.84 -2.10
C LEU A 12 0.39 -4.74 -2.24
N ILE A 13 -0.19 -3.60 -1.86
CA ILE A 13 -1.62 -3.31 -2.06
C ILE A 13 -1.83 -1.87 -2.52
N ASP A 14 -2.95 -1.63 -3.19
CA ASP A 14 -3.38 -0.28 -3.55
C ASP A 14 -4.32 0.23 -2.44
N LEU A 15 -3.80 1.11 -1.57
CA LEU A 15 -4.63 1.82 -0.56
C LEU A 15 -5.06 3.20 -1.07
N SER A 16 -4.91 3.47 -2.37
CA SER A 16 -5.25 4.75 -3.00
C SER A 16 -6.73 5.15 -2.82
N THR A 17 -7.60 4.17 -2.53
CA THR A 17 -9.03 4.36 -2.33
C THR A 17 -9.43 4.61 -0.87
N LEU A 18 -8.48 4.52 0.06
CA LEU A 18 -8.72 4.80 1.48
C LEU A 18 -8.37 6.26 1.76
N ASP A 19 -9.35 7.11 1.51
CA ASP A 19 -9.39 8.50 1.96
C ASP A 19 -9.14 8.54 3.46
N GLU A 20 -7.92 8.94 3.83
CA GLU A 20 -7.63 9.60 5.10
C GLU A 20 -7.71 8.71 6.37
N GLN A 21 -6.52 8.26 6.79
CA GLN A 21 -6.14 7.73 8.12
C GLN A 21 -6.26 6.21 8.33
N PRO A 22 -5.61 5.74 9.41
CA PRO A 22 -4.17 5.59 9.54
C PRO A 22 -3.69 4.49 8.59
N ARG A 23 -2.45 4.59 8.07
CA ARG A 23 -1.81 3.57 7.21
C ARG A 23 -1.54 2.22 7.93
N ARG A 24 -2.31 1.89 8.96
CA ARG A 24 -2.22 0.65 9.71
C ARG A 24 -3.48 -0.15 9.44
N GLU A 25 -3.37 -1.10 8.54
CA GLU A 25 -4.47 -1.97 8.12
C GLU A 25 -4.05 -3.43 8.24
N HIS A 26 -5.03 -4.32 8.29
CA HIS A 26 -4.80 -5.74 8.37
C HIS A 26 -4.16 -6.25 7.07
N CYS A 27 -3.04 -6.94 7.20
CA CYS A 27 -2.38 -7.58 6.08
C CYS A 27 -2.96 -8.98 5.88
N PRO A 28 -3.58 -9.29 4.72
CA PRO A 28 -4.16 -10.62 4.47
C PRO A 28 -3.12 -11.74 4.36
N VAL A 29 -1.83 -11.38 4.29
CA VAL A 29 -0.72 -12.35 4.23
C VAL A 29 -0.16 -12.62 5.62
N CYS A 30 0.15 -11.53 6.34
CA CYS A 30 0.67 -11.63 7.68
C CYS A 30 -0.44 -11.96 8.71
N GLU A 31 -1.73 -11.85 8.33
CA GLU A 31 -2.90 -11.95 9.22
C GLU A 31 -2.81 -11.02 10.46
N GLU A 32 -2.10 -9.90 10.30
CA GLU A 32 -1.80 -8.96 11.37
C GLU A 32 -1.95 -7.51 10.89
N THR A 33 -2.21 -6.59 11.82
CA THR A 33 -2.23 -5.15 11.53
C THR A 33 -0.82 -4.67 11.23
N THR A 34 -0.53 -4.36 9.97
CA THR A 34 0.77 -3.88 9.53
C THR A 34 0.72 -2.39 9.23
N ARG A 35 1.88 -1.75 9.23
CA ARG A 35 2.03 -0.39 8.71
C ARG A 35 2.36 -0.47 7.23
N TRP A 36 1.53 0.18 6.43
CA TRP A 36 1.64 0.26 4.99
C TRP A 36 2.47 1.48 4.61
N THR A 37 3.58 1.25 3.93
CA THR A 37 4.52 2.29 3.51
C THR A 37 4.37 2.50 2.01
N PRO A 38 4.19 3.73 1.51
CA PRO A 38 4.07 3.98 0.08
C PRO A 38 5.41 3.66 -0.59
N GLU A 39 5.41 2.71 -1.51
CA GLU A 39 6.63 2.33 -2.25
C GLU A 39 6.72 3.05 -3.59
N PHE A 40 5.59 3.21 -4.28
CA PHE A 40 5.57 3.85 -5.58
C PHE A 40 4.20 4.46 -5.89
N THR A 41 4.24 5.71 -6.33
CA THR A 41 3.12 6.35 -7.00
C THR A 41 3.26 6.01 -8.47
N ALA A 42 2.45 5.07 -8.96
CA ALA A 42 2.24 4.93 -10.39
C ALA A 42 1.41 6.14 -10.84
N ASP A 43 2.09 7.22 -11.21
CA ASP A 43 1.52 8.23 -12.09
C ASP A 43 1.26 7.53 -13.44
N GLU A 44 0.00 7.38 -13.82
CA GLU A 44 -0.41 6.94 -15.15
C GLU A 44 0.01 8.00 -16.19
N GLY A 45 1.31 8.10 -16.44
CA GLY A 45 1.90 9.21 -17.18
C GLY A 45 3.23 8.91 -17.85
N VAL A 46 3.62 7.65 -18.02
CA VAL A 46 4.70 7.31 -18.96
C VAL A 46 4.05 6.83 -20.25
N SER A 47 3.78 7.80 -21.12
CA SER A 47 3.55 7.54 -22.55
C SER A 47 4.89 7.09 -23.14
N PHE A 48 4.94 5.85 -23.65
CA PHE A 48 6.05 5.36 -24.48
C PHE A 48 5.82 5.73 -25.94
#